data_AF-X0AB19-F1
#
_entry.id   AF-X0AB19-F1
#
_cell.length_a   1.000
_cell.length_b   1.000
_cell.length_c   1.000
_cell.angle_alpha   90.00
_cell.angle_beta   90.00
_cell.angle_gamma   90.00
#
_symmetry.space_group_name_H-M   'P 1'
#
loop_
_entity.id
_entity.type
_entity.pdbx_description
1 polymer ?
#
loop_
_entity_poly.entity_id
_entity_poly.type
_entity_poly.pdbx_seq_one_letter_code
_entity_poly.pdbx_strand_id
1 'polypeptide(L)'
;MEMPTEPVSMANINSSAYAWNQEFFDRQIQKYPAENTPAVATFSSVYDLIKKFLSASGDMEAFLGPSTYQMLELEPLCISCSMDDLIGGTDHRVTRPMALLDDRCRRMHHSEPPGGHMRRDRGPLSSSQLLQELRKSRYGCIGETDAARRLLYVANPDCWVIVALAATASSVQATFLADFFYKYLGSRTSLGIHRPMRGPLVFGLEFHLQFYVWCEGGPQFRDFRKKRNGKPLRQSRQPYYLKLDDENEPQVHVYETQVSCLIAGIDEDSWVAYQFVDTYYQGDKPLEQGEQHGVKPDPLTGGLFDANLPIWTPREYFLIVYECRLKQVRHAMHNLVARLFLRLEPYTQDEGDMTASSHEGIVESMAQKKLTQRVLNEANRFLPQTIHSICKAIEVWDRFSRRDLAYLSDILKSDSKKSPIPSVKVVTMIEDHIDALRDLQRRAEEQRDLCAGLARKVCEGRRREGANLRGKAYGSSWKCRL
;
A
#
# COMPACT_ATOMS: atom_id res chain seq x y z
N MET A 1 -32.10 16.14 12.82
CA MET A 1 -31.35 17.40 12.77
C MET A 1 -30.28 17.19 11.73
N GLU A 2 -30.62 17.51 10.47
CA GLU A 2 -29.75 17.31 9.32
C GLU A 2 -28.60 18.31 9.40
N MET A 3 -27.38 17.79 9.32
CA MET A 3 -26.18 18.61 9.19
C MET A 3 -26.07 19.02 7.72
N PRO A 4 -25.96 20.33 7.39
CA PRO A 4 -25.77 20.74 6.01
C PRO A 4 -24.33 20.40 5.59
N THR A 5 -24.21 19.55 4.56
CA THR A 5 -23.00 19.38 3.75
C THR A 5 -22.91 20.55 2.77
N GLU A 6 -22.34 21.66 3.20
CA GLU A 6 -21.85 22.68 2.27
C GLU A 6 -20.50 22.25 1.68
N PRO A 7 -20.27 22.39 0.37
CA PRO A 7 -18.94 22.24 -0.21
C PRO A 7 -18.05 23.35 0.34
N VAL A 8 -16.93 22.96 0.94
CA VAL A 8 -15.93 23.91 1.48
C VAL A 8 -15.37 24.74 0.33
N SER A 9 -15.78 26.00 0.25
CA SER A 9 -15.18 27.01 -0.61
C SER A 9 -13.70 27.19 -0.24
N MET A 10 -12.80 27.02 -1.23
CA MET A 10 -11.34 27.14 -1.11
C MET A 10 -10.83 28.55 -0.72
N ALA A 11 -11.71 29.50 -0.37
CA ALA A 11 -11.37 30.92 -0.30
C ALA A 11 -10.67 31.39 0.99
N ASN A 12 -10.64 30.62 2.09
CA ASN A 12 -10.27 31.19 3.41
C ASN A 12 -9.14 30.48 4.17
N ILE A 13 -8.35 29.60 3.54
CA ILE A 13 -7.05 29.21 4.12
C ILE A 13 -6.04 30.24 3.63
N ASN A 14 -5.23 30.81 4.54
CA ASN A 14 -4.14 31.72 4.21
C ASN A 14 -3.15 31.00 3.28
N SER A 15 -3.40 31.07 1.97
CA SER A 15 -2.84 30.19 0.93
C SER A 15 -1.32 30.29 0.81
N SER A 16 -0.72 31.35 1.36
CA SER A 16 0.73 31.55 1.38
C SER A 16 1.46 30.55 2.29
N ALA A 17 0.84 30.07 3.37
CA ALA A 17 1.47 29.10 4.28
C ALA A 17 1.67 27.72 3.66
N TYR A 18 0.82 27.38 2.68
CA TYR A 18 0.81 26.11 1.96
C TYR A 18 1.27 26.27 0.50
N ALA A 19 2.04 27.31 0.19
CA ALA A 19 2.67 27.46 -1.11
C ALA A 19 3.91 26.56 -1.23
N TRP A 20 4.15 26.04 -2.45
CA TRP A 20 5.41 25.40 -2.79
C TRP A 20 6.55 26.41 -2.63
N ASN A 21 7.64 26.02 -1.99
CA ASN A 21 8.74 26.95 -1.73
C ASN A 21 9.45 27.27 -3.06
N GLN A 22 9.68 28.57 -3.32
CA GLN A 22 10.30 29.03 -4.56
C GLN A 22 11.72 28.48 -4.75
N GLU A 23 12.46 28.24 -3.66
CA GLU A 23 13.82 27.66 -3.74
C GLU A 23 13.84 26.25 -4.33
N PHE A 24 12.70 25.54 -4.41
CA PHE A 24 12.63 24.23 -5.06
C PHE A 24 12.62 24.31 -6.59
N PHE A 25 12.31 25.47 -7.18
CA PHE A 25 12.41 25.67 -8.63
C PHE A 25 13.84 26.00 -9.07
N ASP A 26 14.63 26.59 -8.18
CA ASP A 26 16.02 26.92 -8.45
C ASP A 26 16.91 25.70 -8.23
N ARG A 27 17.81 25.43 -9.18
CA ARG A 27 18.75 24.29 -9.07
C ARG A 27 19.76 24.53 -7.97
N GLN A 28 19.70 23.71 -6.93
CA GLN A 28 20.57 23.77 -5.77
C GLN A 28 21.81 22.90 -5.96
N ILE A 29 22.52 23.08 -7.09
CA ILE A 29 23.63 22.22 -7.54
C ILE A 29 24.71 22.03 -6.45
N GLN A 30 24.95 23.07 -5.64
CA GLN A 30 25.93 23.02 -4.55
C GLN A 30 25.56 22.00 -3.45
N LYS A 31 24.28 21.62 -3.32
CA LYS A 31 23.81 20.62 -2.36
C LYS A 31 23.87 19.19 -2.90
N TYR A 32 23.94 19.00 -4.23
CA TYR A 32 23.88 17.67 -4.85
C TYR A 32 25.01 16.72 -4.41
N PRO A 33 26.27 17.16 -4.23
CA PRO A 33 27.33 16.26 -3.77
C PRO A 33 27.05 15.62 -2.41
N ALA A 34 26.24 16.25 -1.55
CA ALA A 34 25.87 15.68 -0.26
C ALA A 34 25.05 14.39 -0.40
N GLU A 35 24.36 14.19 -1.53
CA GLU A 35 23.63 12.95 -1.83
C GLU A 35 24.54 11.74 -2.06
N ASN A 36 25.85 11.94 -2.24
CA ASN A 36 26.83 10.86 -2.33
C ASN A 36 27.25 10.32 -0.95
N THR A 37 26.93 11.05 0.12
CA THR A 37 27.41 10.73 1.48
C THR A 37 26.28 10.13 2.30
N PRO A 38 26.41 8.87 2.78
CA PRO A 38 25.40 8.28 3.65
C PRO A 38 25.25 9.04 4.98
N ALA A 39 24.04 9.12 5.49
CA ALA A 39 23.73 9.70 6.80
C ALA A 39 24.42 8.93 7.95
N VAL A 40 24.62 7.63 7.77
CA VAL A 40 25.37 6.77 8.68
C VAL A 40 26.66 6.30 8.00
N ALA A 41 27.76 7.02 8.26
CA ALA A 41 29.05 6.71 7.64
C ALA A 41 29.72 5.46 8.21
N THR A 42 29.54 5.19 9.51
CA THR A 42 30.19 4.06 10.20
C THR A 42 29.26 3.40 11.20
N PHE A 43 29.29 2.07 11.26
CA PHE A 43 28.53 1.26 12.18
C PHE A 43 29.23 -0.07 12.46
N SER A 44 29.06 -0.62 13.66
CA SER A 44 29.69 -1.88 14.09
C SER A 44 28.82 -3.13 13.83
N SER A 45 27.52 -2.93 13.62
CA SER A 45 26.54 -3.99 13.38
C SER A 45 25.32 -3.43 12.66
N VAL A 46 24.45 -4.31 12.14
CA VAL A 46 23.15 -3.90 11.58
C VAL A 46 22.28 -3.19 12.61
N TYR A 47 22.32 -3.64 13.87
CA TYR A 47 21.61 -2.97 14.95
C TYR A 47 22.11 -1.53 15.17
N ASP A 48 23.42 -1.33 15.21
CA ASP A 48 24.04 0.01 15.34
C ASP A 48 23.71 0.90 14.13
N LEU A 49 23.70 0.33 12.92
CA LEU A 49 23.25 1.03 11.71
C LEU A 49 21.82 1.54 11.85
N ILE A 50 20.86 0.67 12.17
CA ILE A 50 19.44 1.05 12.27
C ILE A 50 19.24 2.10 13.37
N LYS A 51 19.90 1.93 14.53
CA LYS A 51 19.82 2.90 15.62
C LYS A 51 20.36 4.28 15.21
N LYS A 52 21.52 4.33 14.55
CA LYS A 52 22.10 5.58 14.04
C LYS A 52 21.26 6.20 12.93
N PHE A 53 20.73 5.38 12.04
CA PHE A 53 19.86 5.82 10.94
C PHE A 53 18.60 6.52 11.47
N LEU A 54 17.92 5.92 12.44
CA LEU A 54 16.74 6.51 13.07
C LEU A 54 17.07 7.75 13.93
N SER A 55 18.30 7.83 14.45
CA SER A 55 18.77 9.03 15.15
C SER A 55 19.06 10.17 14.17
N ALA A 56 19.55 9.85 12.97
CA ALA A 56 19.87 10.82 11.92
C ALA A 56 18.62 11.36 11.22
N SER A 57 17.55 10.59 11.12
CA SER A 57 16.28 11.07 10.55
C SER A 57 15.68 12.21 11.36
N GLY A 58 15.94 12.23 12.68
CA GLY A 58 15.22 13.04 13.65
C GLY A 58 13.75 12.62 13.70
N ASP A 59 13.14 12.60 14.88
CA ASP A 59 11.68 12.62 14.91
C ASP A 59 11.27 14.08 14.63
N MET A 60 10.72 14.37 13.45
CA MET A 60 10.28 15.73 13.10
C MET A 60 9.27 16.29 14.10
N GLU A 61 8.63 15.43 14.90
CA GLU A 61 7.62 15.79 15.90
C GLU A 61 8.07 15.52 17.35
N ALA A 62 9.16 14.79 17.62
CA ALA A 62 9.56 14.42 18.98
C ALA A 62 10.98 14.88 19.39
N PHE A 63 11.05 15.59 20.52
CA PHE A 63 12.29 16.01 21.17
C PHE A 63 13.09 14.88 21.86
N LEU A 64 12.68 13.61 21.73
CA LEU A 64 13.11 12.49 22.58
C LEU A 64 13.90 11.36 21.86
N GLY A 65 14.59 11.67 20.76
CA GLY A 65 15.38 10.67 20.02
C GLY A 65 14.54 9.78 19.10
N PRO A 66 15.11 8.70 18.52
CA PRO A 66 14.40 7.86 17.55
C PRO A 66 13.10 7.33 18.17
N SER A 67 11.98 7.51 17.46
CA SER A 67 10.66 7.09 17.96
C SER A 67 10.74 5.63 18.38
N THR A 68 10.48 5.35 19.65
CA THR A 68 10.50 4.00 20.22
C THR A 68 9.67 3.02 19.36
N TYR A 69 8.61 3.51 18.73
CA TYR A 69 7.76 2.73 17.83
C TYR A 69 8.45 2.33 16.51
N GLN A 70 9.27 3.19 15.93
CA GLN A 70 10.02 2.88 14.70
C GLN A 70 11.05 1.78 14.98
N MET A 71 11.80 1.90 16.09
CA MET A 71 12.70 0.85 16.56
C MET A 71 11.98 -0.47 16.79
N LEU A 72 10.80 -0.46 17.43
CA LEU A 72 10.02 -1.66 17.73
C LEU A 72 9.54 -2.44 16.49
N GLU A 73 9.38 -1.77 15.34
CA GLU A 73 8.99 -2.42 14.08
C GLU A 73 10.22 -2.86 13.26
N LEU A 74 11.28 -2.04 13.22
CA LEU A 74 12.48 -2.30 12.41
C LEU A 74 13.41 -3.35 13.03
N GLU A 75 13.64 -3.29 14.34
CA GLU A 75 14.57 -4.19 15.03
C GLU A 75 14.21 -5.68 14.83
N PRO A 76 12.96 -6.11 15.04
CA PRO A 76 12.60 -7.53 14.87
C PRO A 76 12.70 -8.01 13.43
N LEU A 77 12.52 -7.12 12.45
CA LEU A 77 12.68 -7.44 11.04
C LEU A 77 14.16 -7.63 10.70
N CYS A 78 15.02 -6.73 11.18
CA CYS A 78 16.44 -6.68 10.85
C CYS A 78 17.35 -7.57 11.72
N ILE A 79 16.82 -8.18 12.79
CA ILE A 79 17.63 -8.96 13.75
C ILE A 79 18.44 -10.11 13.13
N SER A 80 17.93 -10.72 12.06
CA SER A 80 18.59 -11.84 11.38
C SER A 80 19.44 -11.41 10.18
N CYS A 81 19.64 -10.11 9.98
CA CYS A 81 20.35 -9.56 8.84
C CYS A 81 21.85 -9.41 9.19
N SER A 82 22.72 -9.81 8.26
CA SER A 82 24.17 -9.68 8.39
C SER A 82 24.72 -8.77 7.30
N MET A 83 25.43 -7.70 7.65
CA MET A 83 25.99 -6.83 6.61
C MET A 83 26.96 -7.59 5.68
N ASP A 84 27.67 -8.59 6.20
CA ASP A 84 28.61 -9.40 5.43
C ASP A 84 27.90 -10.28 4.41
N ASP A 85 26.77 -10.89 4.78
CA ASP A 85 25.98 -11.69 3.83
C ASP A 85 25.38 -10.82 2.73
N LEU A 86 24.93 -9.60 3.08
CA LEU A 86 24.40 -8.64 2.11
C LEU A 86 25.47 -8.18 1.11
N ILE A 87 26.68 -7.91 1.59
CA ILE A 87 27.81 -7.50 0.74
C ILE A 87 28.29 -8.68 -0.12
N GLY A 88 28.45 -9.85 0.50
CA GLY A 88 28.99 -11.06 -0.14
C GLY A 88 28.01 -11.76 -1.08
N GLY A 89 26.70 -11.54 -0.91
CA GLY A 89 25.70 -12.23 -1.71
C GLY A 89 25.59 -13.73 -1.39
N THR A 90 25.92 -14.13 -0.15
CA THR A 90 26.07 -15.54 0.27
C THR A 90 24.75 -16.21 0.65
N ASP A 91 23.75 -15.45 1.10
CA ASP A 91 22.41 -15.97 1.45
C ASP A 91 21.50 -16.01 0.21
N HIS A 92 20.79 -17.11 -0.02
CA HIS A 92 19.79 -17.22 -1.09
C HIS A 92 18.71 -16.12 -1.08
N ARG A 93 18.41 -15.54 0.08
CA ARG A 93 17.46 -14.42 0.23
C ARG A 93 18.01 -13.11 -0.33
N VAL A 94 19.34 -12.94 -0.34
CA VAL A 94 19.99 -11.72 -0.86
C VAL A 94 20.29 -11.76 -2.35
N THR A 95 20.19 -12.94 -2.98
CA THR A 95 20.41 -13.13 -4.42
C THR A 95 19.12 -13.14 -5.23
N ARG A 96 17.95 -13.21 -4.59
CA ARG A 96 16.65 -13.13 -5.27
C ARG A 96 16.42 -11.72 -5.83
N PRO A 97 16.10 -11.59 -7.14
CA PRO A 97 15.72 -10.30 -7.72
C PRO A 97 14.42 -9.76 -7.12
N MET A 98 14.45 -8.53 -6.63
CA MET A 98 13.31 -7.88 -5.97
C MET A 98 13.23 -6.36 -6.17
N ALA A 99 14.23 -5.75 -6.81
CA ALA A 99 14.26 -4.31 -7.03
C ALA A 99 14.51 -3.94 -8.50
N LEU A 100 14.00 -2.78 -8.92
CA LEU A 100 14.28 -2.14 -10.21
C LEU A 100 14.76 -0.72 -9.95
N LEU A 101 15.88 -0.32 -10.56
CA LEU A 101 16.50 0.99 -10.39
C LEU A 101 16.56 1.71 -11.75
N ASP A 102 15.99 2.91 -11.84
CA ASP A 102 16.06 3.78 -13.02
C ASP A 102 16.70 5.12 -12.60
N ASP A 103 17.98 5.29 -12.92
CA ASP A 103 18.76 6.49 -12.65
C ASP A 103 18.89 7.31 -13.93
N ARG A 104 18.42 8.56 -13.91
CA ARG A 104 18.46 9.48 -15.05
C ARG A 104 18.92 10.89 -14.68
N CYS A 105 19.44 11.61 -15.66
CA CYS A 105 19.67 13.04 -15.59
C CYS A 105 19.20 13.74 -16.86
N ARG A 106 18.53 14.87 -16.68
CA ARG A 106 18.26 15.83 -17.73
C ARG A 106 19.36 16.88 -17.69
N ARG A 107 20.15 16.98 -18.75
CA ARG A 107 21.04 18.13 -18.95
C ARG A 107 20.17 19.22 -19.66
N MET A 108 20.65 20.46 -19.71
CA MET A 108 19.85 21.60 -20.20
C MET A 108 20.21 21.99 -21.64
N HIS A 109 20.76 21.07 -22.44
CA HIS A 109 21.17 21.37 -23.81
C HIS A 109 20.06 21.03 -24.82
N HIS A 110 19.89 21.90 -25.83
CA HIS A 110 18.82 21.81 -26.84
C HIS A 110 18.85 20.55 -27.74
N SER A 111 19.82 19.66 -27.60
CA SER A 111 20.02 18.46 -28.42
C SER A 111 19.80 17.14 -27.66
N GLU A 112 19.11 17.17 -26.51
CA GLU A 112 18.98 15.99 -25.65
C GLU A 112 17.87 15.04 -26.06
N PRO A 113 18.06 13.73 -25.82
CA PRO A 113 17.00 12.76 -26.02
C PRO A 113 15.82 13.08 -25.09
N PRO A 114 14.56 12.92 -25.53
CA PRO A 114 13.38 13.17 -24.70
C PRO A 114 13.41 12.43 -23.35
N GLY A 115 14.01 11.23 -23.32
CA GLY A 115 14.18 10.40 -22.14
C GLY A 115 15.27 10.82 -21.15
N GLY A 116 16.04 11.87 -21.47
CA GLY A 116 17.25 12.24 -20.76
C GLY A 116 18.37 11.20 -20.90
N HIS A 117 19.46 11.40 -20.16
CA HIS A 117 20.54 10.43 -20.09
C HIS A 117 20.23 9.42 -18.99
N MET A 118 20.27 8.13 -19.31
CA MET A 118 20.04 7.03 -18.38
C MET A 118 21.39 6.39 -18.02
N ARG A 119 21.58 6.00 -16.75
CA ARG A 119 22.67 5.09 -16.36
C ARG A 119 22.46 3.72 -17.02
N ARG A 120 23.51 2.89 -17.03
CA ARG A 120 23.38 1.53 -17.56
C ARG A 120 22.30 0.75 -16.80
N ASP A 121 21.27 0.30 -17.51
CA ASP A 121 20.25 -0.56 -16.95
C ASP A 121 20.84 -1.94 -16.64
N ARG A 122 20.60 -2.41 -15.41
CA ARG A 122 21.04 -3.71 -14.90
C ARG A 122 19.92 -4.75 -14.90
N GLY A 123 18.70 -4.34 -15.21
CA GLY A 123 17.50 -5.16 -15.05
C GLY A 123 17.17 -5.39 -13.56
N PRO A 124 16.43 -6.47 -13.26
CA PRO A 124 16.10 -6.86 -11.90
C PRO A 124 17.31 -7.07 -10.99
N LEU A 125 17.32 -6.36 -9.86
CA LEU A 125 18.39 -6.38 -8.86
C LEU A 125 17.96 -7.20 -7.64
N SER A 126 18.88 -8.03 -7.14
CA SER A 126 18.79 -8.56 -5.78
C SER A 126 19.15 -7.51 -4.72
N SER A 127 18.95 -7.78 -3.44
CA SER A 127 19.31 -6.81 -2.38
C SER A 127 20.82 -6.54 -2.30
N SER A 128 21.66 -7.54 -2.56
CA SER A 128 23.13 -7.36 -2.65
C SER A 128 23.54 -6.51 -3.86
N GLN A 129 22.96 -6.78 -5.04
CA GLN A 129 23.22 -5.98 -6.24
C GLN A 129 22.69 -4.55 -6.11
N LEU A 130 21.52 -4.39 -5.47
CA LEU A 130 20.95 -3.08 -5.14
C LEU A 130 21.90 -2.29 -4.25
N LEU A 131 22.45 -2.90 -3.19
CA LEU A 131 23.45 -2.24 -2.34
C LEU A 131 24.67 -1.77 -3.15
N GLN A 132 25.17 -2.59 -4.08
CA GLN A 132 26.31 -2.23 -4.92
C GLN A 132 25.99 -1.03 -5.83
N GLU A 133 24.83 -1.03 -6.48
CA GLU A 133 24.39 0.07 -7.34
C GLU A 133 24.11 1.36 -6.54
N LEU A 134 23.53 1.25 -5.34
CA LEU A 134 23.28 2.40 -4.45
C LEU A 134 24.55 3.00 -3.84
N ARG A 135 25.64 2.21 -3.72
CA ARG A 135 26.95 2.70 -3.27
C ARG A 135 27.69 3.54 -4.32
N LYS A 136 27.30 3.47 -5.60
CA LYS A 136 27.86 4.35 -6.62
C LYS A 136 27.45 5.79 -6.31
N SER A 137 28.38 6.73 -6.48
CA SER A 137 28.08 8.16 -6.34
C SER A 137 26.88 8.53 -7.21
N ARG A 138 25.90 9.22 -6.62
CA ARG A 138 24.73 9.74 -7.33
C ARG A 138 25.12 10.86 -8.31
N TYR A 139 26.10 11.68 -7.93
CA TYR A 139 26.65 12.76 -8.75
C TYR A 139 28.16 12.59 -8.97
N GLY A 140 28.64 12.84 -10.18
CA GLY A 140 30.06 12.78 -10.53
C GLY A 140 30.63 11.36 -10.56
N CYS A 141 29.80 10.35 -10.81
CA CYS A 141 30.27 8.97 -10.95
C CYS A 141 31.07 8.81 -12.24
N ILE A 142 32.30 8.32 -12.13
CA ILE A 142 33.18 8.14 -13.29
C ILE A 142 32.54 7.12 -14.26
N GLY A 143 32.38 7.51 -15.52
CA GLY A 143 31.87 6.65 -16.59
C GLY A 143 30.34 6.46 -16.60
N GLU A 144 29.60 7.13 -15.70
CA GLU A 144 28.14 7.07 -15.61
C GLU A 144 27.57 8.49 -15.63
N THR A 145 26.32 8.64 -16.07
CA THR A 145 25.60 9.91 -15.95
C THR A 145 25.18 10.15 -14.50
N ASP A 146 24.90 11.39 -14.11
CA ASP A 146 24.33 11.67 -12.78
C ASP A 146 22.95 11.01 -12.60
N ALA A 147 22.65 10.59 -11.38
CA ALA A 147 21.36 10.03 -11.00
C ALA A 147 20.46 11.11 -10.39
N ALA A 148 20.27 12.21 -11.14
CA ALA A 148 19.53 13.38 -10.67
C ALA A 148 18.05 13.04 -10.35
N ARG A 149 17.45 12.20 -11.18
CA ARG A 149 16.18 11.51 -10.93
C ARG A 149 16.46 10.02 -10.70
N ARG A 150 16.20 9.52 -9.50
CA ARG A 150 16.37 8.09 -9.14
C ARG A 150 15.01 7.47 -8.84
N LEU A 151 14.61 6.44 -9.56
CA LEU A 151 13.42 5.66 -9.21
C LEU A 151 13.82 4.28 -8.73
N LEU A 152 13.27 3.87 -7.59
CA LEU A 152 13.48 2.57 -7.00
C LEU A 152 12.15 1.88 -6.73
N TYR A 153 11.86 0.84 -7.49
CA TYR A 153 10.77 -0.09 -7.21
C TYR A 153 11.31 -1.27 -6.39
N VAL A 154 10.60 -1.70 -5.35
CA VAL A 154 10.91 -2.89 -4.58
C VAL A 154 9.65 -3.72 -4.33
N ALA A 155 9.70 -4.99 -4.77
CA ALA A 155 8.67 -5.97 -4.46
C ALA A 155 8.98 -6.69 -3.14
N ASN A 156 8.00 -6.77 -2.25
CA ASN A 156 8.10 -7.43 -0.95
C ASN A 156 9.37 -7.05 -0.17
N PRO A 157 9.67 -5.74 0.04
CA PRO A 157 10.86 -5.32 0.76
C PRO A 157 10.98 -6.06 2.09
N ASP A 158 12.15 -6.66 2.28
CA ASP A 158 12.53 -7.43 3.46
C ASP A 158 13.65 -6.71 4.24
N CYS A 159 14.19 -7.37 5.25
CA CYS A 159 15.25 -6.78 6.07
C CYS A 159 16.48 -6.38 5.27
N TRP A 160 16.83 -7.14 4.22
CA TRP A 160 18.04 -6.92 3.44
C TRP A 160 17.94 -5.64 2.62
N VAL A 161 16.79 -5.39 2.00
CA VAL A 161 16.57 -4.11 1.30
C VAL A 161 16.52 -2.94 2.27
N ILE A 162 15.82 -3.08 3.41
CA ILE A 162 15.77 -2.03 4.42
C ILE A 162 17.17 -1.66 4.92
N VAL A 163 18.03 -2.65 5.16
CA VAL A 163 19.43 -2.45 5.57
C VAL A 163 20.25 -1.83 4.44
N ALA A 164 20.08 -2.28 3.18
CA ALA A 164 20.76 -1.67 2.04
C ALA A 164 20.43 -0.18 1.93
N LEU A 165 19.15 0.17 2.03
CA LEU A 165 18.67 1.55 1.97
C LEU A 165 19.16 2.38 3.15
N ALA A 166 19.07 1.87 4.38
CA ALA A 166 19.55 2.57 5.57
C ALA A 166 21.07 2.84 5.52
N ALA A 167 21.84 1.91 4.94
CA ALA A 167 23.29 2.02 4.80
C ALA A 167 23.73 3.02 3.71
N THR A 168 22.89 3.32 2.72
CA THR A 168 23.23 4.19 1.59
C THR A 168 22.46 5.50 1.53
N ALA A 169 21.43 5.67 2.37
CA ALA A 169 20.60 6.87 2.38
C ALA A 169 21.43 8.11 2.74
N SER A 170 21.34 9.16 1.92
CA SER A 170 21.85 10.49 2.27
C SER A 170 21.09 11.08 3.48
N SER A 171 21.56 12.20 4.03
CA SER A 171 20.82 12.89 5.09
C SER A 171 19.40 13.29 4.65
N VAL A 172 19.22 13.75 3.41
CA VAL A 172 17.91 14.11 2.84
C VAL A 172 16.99 12.89 2.76
N GLN A 173 17.52 11.76 2.27
CA GLN A 173 16.75 10.52 2.16
C GLN A 173 16.39 9.96 3.53
N ALA A 174 17.35 9.96 4.47
CA ALA A 174 17.15 9.47 5.82
C ALA A 174 16.07 10.25 6.59
N THR A 175 15.92 11.57 6.34
CA THR A 175 14.86 12.40 6.93
C THR A 175 13.46 11.81 6.73
N PHE A 176 13.18 11.21 5.58
CA PHE A 176 11.85 10.68 5.25
C PHE A 176 11.76 9.15 5.33
N LEU A 177 12.84 8.44 5.03
CA LEU A 177 12.83 6.97 4.93
C LEU A 177 12.49 6.27 6.24
N ALA A 178 12.86 6.84 7.40
CA ALA A 178 12.55 6.25 8.70
C ALA A 178 11.04 6.10 8.93
N ASP A 179 10.27 7.18 8.71
CA ASP A 179 8.82 7.16 8.86
C ASP A 179 8.13 6.37 7.74
N PHE A 180 8.69 6.43 6.52
CA PHE A 180 8.24 5.60 5.40
C PHE A 180 8.34 4.09 5.71
N PHE A 181 9.47 3.63 6.26
CA PHE A 181 9.63 2.24 6.69
C PHE A 181 8.61 1.87 7.77
N TYR A 182 8.44 2.75 8.76
CA TYR A 182 7.50 2.51 9.84
C TYR A 182 6.04 2.39 9.36
N LYS A 183 5.59 3.30 8.51
CA LYS A 183 4.23 3.25 7.92
C LYS A 183 4.05 2.02 7.03
N TYR A 184 5.08 1.64 6.28
CA TYR A 184 5.06 0.42 5.48
C TYR A 184 4.96 -0.85 6.32
N LEU A 185 5.84 -1.02 7.30
CA LEU A 185 5.85 -2.21 8.17
C LEU A 185 4.56 -2.30 9.01
N GLY A 186 4.09 -1.14 9.49
CA GLY A 186 2.89 -1.01 10.31
C GLY A 186 1.55 -1.17 9.58
N SER A 187 1.54 -1.42 8.27
CA SER A 187 0.33 -1.54 7.45
C SER A 187 -0.54 -0.25 7.46
N ARG A 188 0.10 0.93 7.50
CA ARG A 188 -0.60 2.21 7.68
C ARG A 188 -1.03 2.79 6.34
N THR A 189 -2.26 3.29 6.29
CA THR A 189 -2.74 4.11 5.17
C THR A 189 -2.51 5.59 5.48
N SER A 190 -1.81 6.30 4.60
CA SER A 190 -1.46 7.72 4.72
C SER A 190 -1.28 8.37 3.35
N LEU A 191 -1.42 9.69 3.29
CA LEU A 191 -1.18 10.51 2.11
C LEU A 191 -0.79 11.91 2.61
N GLY A 192 0.29 12.48 2.07
CA GLY A 192 0.70 13.81 2.51
C GLY A 192 1.89 14.41 1.77
N ILE A 193 2.05 15.72 1.98
CA ILE A 193 3.25 16.48 1.60
C ILE A 193 3.96 16.93 2.87
N HIS A 194 5.21 16.52 3.00
CA HIS A 194 6.04 16.71 4.16
C HIS A 194 7.15 17.71 3.86
N ARG A 195 7.31 18.68 4.76
CA ARG A 195 8.44 19.60 4.80
C ARG A 195 8.96 19.65 6.23
N PRO A 196 10.26 19.45 6.48
CA PRO A 196 10.81 19.60 7.81
C PRO A 196 10.54 21.00 8.34
N MET A 197 10.00 21.12 9.55
CA MET A 197 9.77 22.42 10.19
C MET A 197 11.06 23.15 10.52
N ARG A 198 12.16 22.40 10.70
CA ARG A 198 13.51 22.88 10.97
C ARG A 198 14.50 22.01 10.19
N GLY A 199 15.64 22.59 9.84
CA GLY A 199 16.71 21.87 9.13
C GLY A 199 16.77 22.22 7.64
N PRO A 200 17.34 21.34 6.81
CA PRO A 200 17.56 21.63 5.39
C PRO A 200 16.22 21.80 4.68
N LEU A 201 16.16 22.75 3.76
CA LEU A 201 15.00 22.92 2.89
C LEU A 201 14.95 21.77 1.88
N VAL A 202 14.13 20.77 2.19
CA VAL A 202 13.88 19.57 1.38
C VAL A 202 12.39 19.24 1.42
N PHE A 203 11.93 18.40 0.50
CA PHE A 203 10.54 17.97 0.44
C PHE A 203 10.40 16.45 0.42
N GLY A 204 9.25 15.97 0.88
CA GLY A 204 8.79 14.60 0.73
C GLY A 204 7.31 14.56 0.33
N LEU A 205 6.96 13.87 -0.74
CA LEU A 205 5.57 13.54 -1.09
C LEU A 205 5.38 12.04 -0.87
N GLU A 206 4.42 11.66 -0.05
CA GLU A 206 4.31 10.28 0.42
C GLU A 206 2.87 9.78 0.38
N PHE A 207 2.69 8.52 0.01
CA PHE A 207 1.45 7.81 0.26
C PHE A 207 1.69 6.34 0.62
N HIS A 208 0.75 5.80 1.37
CA HIS A 208 0.64 4.39 1.70
C HIS A 208 -0.84 3.99 1.57
N LEU A 209 -1.14 2.95 0.80
CA LEU A 209 -2.49 2.44 0.62
C LEU A 209 -2.49 0.95 0.98
N GLN A 210 -3.11 0.62 2.11
CA GLN A 210 -3.36 -0.75 2.53
C GLN A 210 -4.67 -1.23 1.90
N PHE A 211 -4.68 -2.46 1.40
CA PHE A 211 -5.84 -3.08 0.78
C PHE A 211 -5.75 -4.61 0.86
N TYR A 212 -6.71 -5.27 0.22
CA TYR A 212 -6.81 -6.73 0.16
C TYR A 212 -7.02 -7.19 -1.28
N VAL A 213 -6.46 -8.34 -1.62
CA VAL A 213 -6.58 -8.94 -2.96
C VAL A 213 -7.28 -10.28 -2.83
N TRP A 214 -8.26 -10.51 -3.70
CA TRP A 214 -8.91 -11.80 -3.90
C TRP A 214 -8.20 -12.57 -5.02
N CYS A 215 -7.74 -13.78 -4.74
CA CYS A 215 -7.13 -14.67 -5.71
C CYS A 215 -7.87 -16.00 -5.76
N GLU A 216 -8.01 -16.55 -6.96
CA GLU A 216 -8.66 -17.83 -7.24
C GLU A 216 -7.62 -18.78 -7.84
N GLY A 217 -7.61 -20.02 -7.36
CA GLY A 217 -6.72 -21.08 -7.79
C GLY A 217 -5.32 -21.00 -7.18
N GLY A 218 -4.55 -22.08 -7.38
CA GLY A 218 -3.17 -22.19 -6.92
C GLY A 218 -3.00 -22.44 -5.42
N PRO A 219 -1.74 -22.56 -4.95
CA PRO A 219 -1.44 -22.76 -3.53
C PRO A 219 -1.66 -21.48 -2.73
N GLN A 220 -1.96 -21.63 -1.44
CA GLN A 220 -1.98 -20.49 -0.52
C GLN A 220 -0.55 -19.98 -0.29
N PHE A 221 -0.31 -18.71 -0.57
CA PHE A 221 0.96 -18.07 -0.24
C PHE A 221 0.93 -17.50 1.19
N ARG A 222 2.07 -17.52 1.87
CA ARG A 222 2.25 -16.92 3.19
C ARG A 222 3.39 -15.93 3.12
N ASP A 223 3.17 -14.74 3.67
CA ASP A 223 4.25 -13.75 3.78
C ASP A 223 5.34 -14.31 4.72
N PHE A 224 6.54 -14.44 4.18
CA PHE A 224 7.70 -14.99 4.87
C PHE A 224 8.31 -13.99 5.84
N ARG A 225 8.06 -12.69 5.64
CA ARG A 225 8.52 -11.62 6.52
C ARG A 225 7.73 -11.69 7.80
N LYS A 226 8.38 -11.53 8.94
CA LYS A 226 7.77 -11.72 10.26
C LYS A 226 7.83 -10.45 11.09
N LYS A 227 6.73 -10.20 11.81
CA LYS A 227 6.67 -9.21 12.89
C LYS A 227 7.37 -9.77 14.13
N ARG A 228 7.55 -8.93 15.15
CA ARG A 228 8.12 -9.30 16.46
C ARG A 228 7.47 -10.53 17.10
N ASN A 229 6.15 -10.69 16.93
CA ASN A 229 5.40 -11.81 17.50
C ASN A 229 5.49 -13.10 16.66
N GLY A 230 6.39 -13.17 15.68
CA GLY A 230 6.57 -14.31 14.77
C GLY A 230 5.46 -14.49 13.74
N LYS A 231 4.41 -13.65 13.77
CA LYS A 231 3.35 -13.68 12.76
C LYS A 231 3.85 -13.06 11.45
N PRO A 232 3.28 -13.47 10.31
CA PRO A 232 3.55 -12.83 9.02
C PRO A 232 3.34 -11.31 9.06
N LEU A 233 4.14 -10.56 8.30
CA LEU A 233 4.02 -9.12 8.13
C LEU A 233 2.66 -8.76 7.52
N ARG A 234 2.22 -9.52 6.52
CA ARG A 234 0.89 -9.49 5.93
C ARG A 234 0.13 -10.80 6.11
N GLN A 235 -1.17 -10.71 6.36
CA GLN A 235 -2.00 -11.89 6.55
C GLN A 235 -2.50 -12.47 5.22
N SER A 236 -2.50 -13.79 5.11
CA SER A 236 -3.27 -14.51 4.09
C SER A 236 -4.37 -15.33 4.76
N ARG A 237 -5.55 -15.38 4.14
CA ARG A 237 -6.72 -16.08 4.69
C ARG A 237 -7.47 -16.80 3.60
N GLN A 238 -7.99 -17.97 3.92
CA GLN A 238 -8.95 -18.67 3.08
C GLN A 238 -10.36 -18.43 3.63
N PRO A 239 -11.32 -18.02 2.79
CA PRO A 239 -12.72 -18.00 3.17
C PRO A 239 -13.30 -19.42 3.02
N TYR A 240 -13.34 -20.19 4.11
CA TYR A 240 -13.64 -21.62 4.06
C TYR A 240 -15.11 -21.94 3.83
N TYR A 241 -16.00 -21.05 4.28
CA TYR A 241 -17.44 -21.24 4.27
C TYR A 241 -18.11 -20.47 3.13
N LEU A 242 -17.48 -19.40 2.64
CA LEU A 242 -17.91 -18.73 1.40
C LEU A 242 -17.44 -19.55 0.19
N LYS A 243 -18.07 -20.70 -0.07
CA LYS A 243 -17.89 -21.48 -1.30
C LYS A 243 -19.20 -21.48 -2.08
N LEU A 244 -19.10 -21.58 -3.40
CA LEU A 244 -20.24 -21.96 -4.24
C LEU A 244 -20.36 -23.49 -4.21
N ASP A 245 -21.57 -24.03 -4.33
CA ASP A 245 -21.84 -25.48 -4.39
C ASP A 245 -21.41 -26.07 -5.76
N ASP A 246 -20.15 -25.86 -6.13
CA ASP A 246 -19.51 -26.41 -7.32
C ASP A 246 -18.26 -27.18 -6.90
N GLU A 247 -18.26 -28.50 -7.16
CA GLU A 247 -17.13 -29.40 -6.92
C GLU A 247 -15.85 -28.96 -7.65
N ASN A 248 -15.97 -28.16 -8.71
CA ASN A 248 -14.85 -27.61 -9.47
C ASN A 248 -14.46 -26.17 -9.07
N GLU A 249 -15.02 -25.61 -7.98
CA GLU A 249 -14.71 -24.24 -7.59
C GLU A 249 -13.22 -24.08 -7.22
N PRO A 250 -12.50 -23.13 -7.85
CA PRO A 250 -11.11 -22.90 -7.52
C PRO A 250 -10.95 -22.47 -6.06
N GLN A 251 -9.91 -22.96 -5.39
CA GLN A 251 -9.57 -22.54 -4.04
C GLN A 251 -9.35 -21.02 -4.00
N VAL A 252 -9.92 -20.35 -2.99
CA VAL A 252 -9.80 -18.90 -2.85
C VAL A 252 -8.90 -18.52 -1.70
N HIS A 253 -8.14 -17.44 -1.91
CA HIS A 253 -7.35 -16.80 -0.87
C HIS A 253 -7.52 -15.28 -0.93
N VAL A 254 -7.55 -14.67 0.26
CA VAL A 254 -7.57 -13.22 0.45
C VAL A 254 -6.26 -12.81 1.11
N TYR A 255 -5.57 -11.85 0.51
CA TYR A 255 -4.24 -11.40 0.91
C TYR A 255 -4.28 -9.94 1.35
N GLU A 256 -3.80 -9.65 2.55
CA GLU A 256 -3.50 -8.28 2.99
C GLU A 256 -2.30 -7.76 2.20
N THR A 257 -2.40 -6.56 1.63
CA THR A 257 -1.37 -5.99 0.78
C THR A 257 -1.26 -4.50 0.99
N GLN A 258 -0.12 -3.94 0.59
CA GLN A 258 0.12 -2.52 0.65
C GLN A 258 0.98 -2.06 -0.53
N VAL A 259 0.64 -0.88 -1.04
CA VAL A 259 1.47 -0.10 -1.96
C VAL A 259 1.91 1.17 -1.23
N SER A 260 3.18 1.53 -1.31
CA SER A 260 3.74 2.69 -0.61
C SER A 260 4.74 3.41 -1.46
N CYS A 261 4.60 4.72 -1.61
CA CYS A 261 5.48 5.56 -2.41
C CYS A 261 5.99 6.73 -1.58
N LEU A 262 7.28 7.04 -1.71
CA LEU A 262 7.91 8.23 -1.19
C LEU A 262 8.70 8.89 -2.32
N ILE A 263 8.41 10.15 -2.61
CA ILE A 263 9.20 11.00 -3.51
C ILE A 263 9.85 12.09 -2.66
N ALA A 264 11.17 12.08 -2.54
CA ALA A 264 11.91 13.03 -1.73
C ALA A 264 13.01 13.72 -2.53
N GLY A 265 13.28 14.99 -2.25
CA GLY A 265 14.26 15.73 -3.03
C GLY A 265 14.72 17.04 -2.40
N ILE A 266 15.78 17.57 -3.00
CA ILE A 266 16.35 18.89 -2.69
C ILE A 266 15.60 19.96 -3.47
N ASP A 267 15.33 19.71 -4.76
CA ASP A 267 14.66 20.60 -5.70
C ASP A 267 13.98 19.76 -6.82
N GLU A 268 13.39 20.41 -7.83
CA GLU A 268 12.71 19.74 -8.94
C GLU A 268 13.64 18.97 -9.90
N ASP A 269 14.96 19.20 -9.85
CA ASP A 269 15.95 18.54 -10.71
C ASP A 269 16.74 17.44 -9.99
N SER A 270 16.67 17.37 -8.65
CA SER A 270 17.39 16.40 -7.81
C SER A 270 16.47 15.73 -6.80
N TRP A 271 15.91 14.57 -7.17
CA TRP A 271 14.95 13.84 -6.34
C TRP A 271 14.97 12.32 -6.58
N VAL A 272 14.48 11.57 -5.58
CA VAL A 272 14.40 10.12 -5.58
C VAL A 272 12.98 9.67 -5.27
N ALA A 273 12.52 8.62 -5.93
CA ALA A 273 11.28 7.92 -5.61
C ALA A 273 11.56 6.50 -5.12
N TYR A 274 10.92 6.12 -4.03
CA TYR A 274 10.86 4.75 -3.52
C TYR A 274 9.43 4.25 -3.68
N GLN A 275 9.25 3.04 -4.22
CA GLN A 275 7.95 2.39 -4.32
C GLN A 275 8.06 0.98 -3.80
N PHE A 276 7.40 0.72 -2.68
CA PHE A 276 7.27 -0.60 -2.08
C PHE A 276 5.92 -1.19 -2.46
N VAL A 277 5.92 -2.43 -2.93
CA VAL A 277 4.69 -3.14 -3.32
C VAL A 277 4.71 -4.56 -2.75
N ASP A 278 3.66 -4.92 -2.03
CA ASP A 278 3.43 -6.30 -1.62
C ASP A 278 2.90 -7.11 -2.81
N THR A 279 3.68 -8.10 -3.24
CA THR A 279 3.35 -9.05 -4.33
C THR A 279 3.53 -10.51 -3.90
N TYR A 280 3.73 -10.80 -2.61
CA TYR A 280 4.00 -12.14 -2.09
C TYR A 280 2.92 -13.18 -2.44
N TYR A 281 1.70 -12.73 -2.71
CA TYR A 281 0.57 -13.55 -3.16
C TYR A 281 0.67 -14.01 -4.62
N GLN A 282 1.66 -13.51 -5.36
CA GLN A 282 1.92 -13.89 -6.75
C GLN A 282 2.94 -15.04 -6.86
N GLY A 283 3.48 -15.52 -5.73
CA GLY A 283 4.52 -16.55 -5.68
C GLY A 283 5.89 -16.04 -6.17
N ASP A 284 6.68 -16.95 -6.73
CA ASP A 284 8.03 -16.65 -7.22
C ASP A 284 8.06 -16.17 -8.68
N LYS A 285 7.02 -15.45 -9.10
CA LYS A 285 7.01 -14.81 -10.42
C LYS A 285 8.20 -13.85 -10.51
N PRO A 286 9.02 -13.95 -11.58
CA PRO A 286 10.15 -13.06 -11.74
C PRO A 286 9.65 -11.61 -11.88
N LEU A 287 10.47 -10.66 -11.44
CA LEU A 287 10.26 -9.27 -11.79
C LEU A 287 10.49 -9.13 -13.30
N GLU A 288 9.42 -8.97 -14.05
CA GLU A 288 9.52 -8.76 -15.49
C GLU A 288 9.83 -7.29 -15.79
N GLN A 289 10.96 -7.06 -16.44
CA GLN A 289 11.24 -5.84 -17.20
C GLN A 289 11.46 -6.29 -18.64
N GLY A 290 10.38 -6.35 -19.40
CA GLY A 290 10.46 -6.50 -20.85
C GLY A 290 10.14 -5.17 -21.50
N GLU A 291 11.08 -4.63 -22.28
CA GLU A 291 10.70 -3.67 -23.32
C GLU A 291 9.93 -4.43 -24.38
N GLN A 292 8.69 -4.01 -24.64
CA GLN A 292 7.89 -4.55 -25.73
C GLN A 292 7.73 -3.45 -26.77
N HIS A 293 8.15 -3.73 -28.01
CA HIS A 293 8.04 -2.79 -29.13
C HIS A 293 8.71 -1.42 -28.86
N GLY A 294 9.80 -1.39 -28.09
CA GLY A 294 10.53 -0.16 -27.75
C GLY A 294 9.93 0.67 -26.61
N VAL A 295 8.84 0.21 -25.99
CA VAL A 295 8.23 0.85 -24.82
C VAL A 295 8.78 0.19 -23.55
N LYS A 296 9.36 1.00 -22.66
CA LYS A 296 9.86 0.53 -21.37
C LYS A 296 8.82 0.86 -20.30
N PRO A 297 8.16 -0.12 -19.66
CA PRO A 297 7.14 0.18 -18.67
C PRO A 297 7.75 0.86 -17.42
N ASP A 298 7.18 1.98 -16.98
CA ASP A 298 7.52 2.59 -15.69
C ASP A 298 6.92 1.74 -14.55
N PRO A 299 7.77 1.06 -13.75
CA PRO A 299 7.28 0.16 -12.73
C PRO A 299 6.53 0.88 -11.61
N LEU A 300 6.78 2.16 -11.35
CA LEU A 300 6.10 2.94 -10.29
C LEU A 300 4.66 3.27 -10.65
N THR A 301 4.35 3.42 -11.94
CA THR A 301 2.97 3.58 -12.45
C THR A 301 2.26 2.23 -12.65
N GLY A 302 2.93 1.11 -12.36
CA GLY A 302 2.44 -0.23 -12.69
C GLY A 302 2.49 -0.56 -14.18
N GLY A 303 3.41 0.08 -14.91
CA GLY A 303 3.61 -0.14 -16.35
C GLY A 303 2.63 0.59 -17.26
N LEU A 304 1.88 1.56 -16.75
CA LEU A 304 0.91 2.34 -17.55
C LEU A 304 1.56 3.46 -18.36
N PHE A 305 2.75 3.91 -17.96
CA PHE A 305 3.51 4.96 -18.63
C PHE A 305 4.83 4.42 -19.16
N ASP A 306 5.31 5.02 -20.25
CA ASP A 306 6.62 4.73 -20.83
C ASP A 306 7.72 5.45 -20.03
N ALA A 307 8.60 4.68 -19.39
CA ALA A 307 9.76 5.16 -18.67
C ALA A 307 10.73 5.92 -19.59
N ASN A 308 10.72 5.65 -20.91
CA ASN A 308 11.53 6.39 -21.89
C ASN A 308 10.98 7.79 -22.19
N LEU A 309 9.77 8.12 -21.71
CA LEU A 309 9.16 9.45 -21.73
C LEU A 309 8.90 9.93 -20.28
N PRO A 310 9.97 10.21 -19.50
CA PRO A 310 9.87 10.45 -18.07
C PRO A 310 9.15 11.77 -17.77
N ILE A 311 8.31 11.72 -16.73
CA ILE A 311 7.82 12.91 -16.06
C ILE A 311 8.92 13.38 -15.12
N TRP A 312 9.47 14.56 -15.42
CA TRP A 312 10.63 15.12 -14.72
C TRP A 312 10.27 15.82 -13.42
N THR A 313 9.11 16.47 -13.37
CA THR A 313 8.68 17.23 -12.21
C THR A 313 8.20 16.27 -11.11
N PRO A 314 8.79 16.29 -9.90
CA PRO A 314 8.46 15.32 -8.85
C PRO A 314 6.99 15.40 -8.42
N ARG A 315 6.40 16.60 -8.42
CA ARG A 315 5.00 16.84 -8.03
C ARG A 315 4.00 16.31 -9.04
N GLU A 316 4.26 16.50 -10.33
CA GLU A 316 3.44 15.93 -11.40
C GLU A 316 3.56 14.41 -11.41
N TYR A 317 4.78 13.89 -11.23
CA TYR A 317 5.04 12.46 -11.15
C TYR A 317 4.34 11.81 -9.95
N PHE A 318 4.35 12.47 -8.78
CA PHE A 318 3.62 12.02 -7.60
C PHE A 318 2.13 11.83 -7.86
N LEU A 319 1.46 12.82 -8.47
CA LEU A 319 0.03 12.73 -8.79
C LEU A 319 -0.27 11.56 -9.73
N ILE A 320 0.55 11.36 -10.76
CA ILE A 320 0.39 10.26 -11.72
C ILE A 320 0.60 8.91 -11.04
N VAL A 321 1.66 8.74 -10.25
CA VAL A 321 1.92 7.50 -9.53
C VAL A 321 0.78 7.21 -8.54
N TYR A 322 0.31 8.23 -7.81
CA TYR A 322 -0.82 8.07 -6.88
C TYR A 322 -2.11 7.67 -7.61
N GLU A 323 -2.48 8.33 -8.70
CA GLU A 323 -3.66 7.98 -9.51
C GLU A 323 -3.58 6.52 -9.98
N CYS A 324 -2.45 6.13 -10.58
CA CYS A 324 -2.26 4.79 -11.11
C CYS A 324 -2.38 3.72 -10.03
N ARG A 325 -1.82 3.97 -8.83
CA ARG A 325 -1.90 3.04 -7.70
C ARG A 325 -3.25 3.03 -7.04
N LEU A 326 -3.90 4.18 -6.89
CA LEU A 326 -5.26 4.25 -6.37
C LEU A 326 -6.24 3.49 -7.29
N LYS A 327 -6.07 3.60 -8.60
CA LYS A 327 -6.85 2.82 -9.59
C LYS A 327 -6.72 1.32 -9.37
N GLN A 328 -5.50 0.83 -9.15
CA GLN A 328 -5.22 -0.59 -8.86
C GLN A 328 -5.86 -1.02 -7.55
N VAL A 329 -5.69 -0.22 -6.48
CA VAL A 329 -6.30 -0.47 -5.16
C VAL A 329 -7.82 -0.54 -5.28
N ARG A 330 -8.44 0.44 -5.94
CA ARG A 330 -9.88 0.47 -6.20
C ARG A 330 -10.35 -0.78 -6.93
N HIS A 331 -9.66 -1.20 -7.99
CA HIS A 331 -10.02 -2.40 -8.73
C HIS A 331 -9.95 -3.66 -7.86
N ALA A 332 -8.89 -3.81 -7.07
CA ALA A 332 -8.74 -4.94 -6.14
C ALA A 332 -9.85 -4.96 -5.08
N MET A 333 -10.19 -3.81 -4.51
CA MET A 333 -11.28 -3.65 -3.55
C MET A 333 -12.64 -3.96 -4.15
N HIS A 334 -12.92 -3.43 -5.33
CA HIS A 334 -14.17 -3.70 -6.03
C HIS A 334 -14.31 -5.19 -6.34
N ASN A 335 -13.25 -5.83 -6.85
CA ASN A 335 -13.24 -7.28 -7.10
C ASN A 335 -13.52 -8.07 -5.81
N LEU A 336 -12.83 -7.74 -4.71
CA LEU A 336 -13.06 -8.40 -3.43
C LEU A 336 -14.52 -8.29 -2.96
N VAL A 337 -15.08 -7.08 -2.95
CA VAL A 337 -16.46 -6.84 -2.50
C VAL A 337 -17.46 -7.53 -3.42
N ALA A 338 -17.30 -7.42 -4.75
CA ALA A 338 -18.17 -8.07 -5.71
C ALA A 338 -18.17 -9.59 -5.56
N ARG A 339 -17.00 -10.21 -5.37
CA ARG A 339 -16.87 -11.66 -5.14
C ARG A 339 -17.49 -12.08 -3.81
N LEU A 340 -17.31 -11.30 -2.76
CA LEU A 340 -17.99 -11.54 -1.48
C LEU A 340 -19.51 -11.48 -1.62
N PHE A 341 -20.03 -10.52 -2.38
CA PHE A 341 -21.49 -10.36 -2.58
C PHE A 341 -22.07 -11.54 -3.35
N LEU A 342 -21.42 -11.95 -4.44
CA LEU A 342 -21.83 -13.14 -5.22
C LEU A 342 -21.91 -14.39 -4.33
N ARG A 343 -20.94 -14.59 -3.43
CA ARG A 343 -20.95 -15.75 -2.51
C ARG A 343 -21.94 -15.63 -1.35
N LEU A 344 -22.45 -14.43 -1.09
CA LEU A 344 -23.44 -14.17 -0.03
C LEU A 344 -24.87 -14.19 -0.55
N GLU A 345 -25.06 -13.97 -1.85
CA GLU A 345 -26.37 -13.88 -2.49
C GLU A 345 -27.34 -15.01 -2.06
N PRO A 346 -26.97 -16.31 -2.10
CA PRO A 346 -27.86 -17.41 -1.72
C PRO A 346 -28.34 -17.37 -0.27
N TYR A 347 -27.60 -16.69 0.61
CA TYR A 347 -27.88 -16.61 2.04
C TYR A 347 -28.63 -15.34 2.42
N THR A 348 -28.77 -14.40 1.47
CA THR A 348 -29.35 -13.07 1.69
C THR A 348 -30.68 -12.84 0.97
N GLN A 349 -31.00 -13.64 -0.06
CA GLN A 349 -32.24 -13.49 -0.83
C GLN A 349 -33.49 -14.05 -0.14
N ASP A 350 -33.35 -14.73 1.00
CA ASP A 350 -34.36 -15.65 1.53
C ASP A 350 -35.12 -15.14 2.77
N GLU A 351 -35.48 -13.85 2.80
CA GLU A 351 -36.40 -13.34 3.83
C GLU A 351 -37.85 -13.84 3.63
N GLY A 352 -38.20 -14.34 2.43
CA GLY A 352 -39.56 -14.71 2.05
C GLY A 352 -39.96 -16.19 2.23
N ASP A 353 -39.03 -17.15 2.16
CA ASP A 353 -39.38 -18.56 1.96
C ASP A 353 -39.09 -19.48 3.17
N MET A 354 -38.40 -18.97 4.18
CA MET A 354 -38.09 -19.71 5.42
C MET A 354 -39.32 -20.08 6.27
N THR A 355 -40.51 -19.62 5.90
CA THR A 355 -41.79 -19.97 6.53
C THR A 355 -42.64 -20.97 5.75
N ALA A 356 -42.23 -21.41 4.55
CA ALA A 356 -43.11 -22.16 3.64
C ALA A 356 -42.77 -23.65 3.43
N SER A 357 -41.57 -24.16 3.76
CA SER A 357 -41.27 -25.58 3.56
C SER A 357 -41.73 -26.46 4.74
N SER A 358 -43.00 -26.83 4.63
CA SER A 358 -43.59 -27.93 5.37
C SER A 358 -43.02 -29.25 4.84
N HIS A 359 -42.55 -30.13 5.74
CA HIS A 359 -42.43 -31.58 5.54
C HIS A 359 -41.23 -32.22 4.79
N GLU A 360 -40.05 -31.59 4.71
CA GLU A 360 -38.80 -32.32 4.42
C GLU A 360 -37.75 -32.15 5.53
N GLY A 361 -37.29 -33.28 6.08
CA GLY A 361 -36.08 -33.45 6.90
C GLY A 361 -35.73 -32.39 7.96
N ILE A 362 -36.17 -32.57 9.21
CA ILE A 362 -35.72 -31.77 10.39
C ILE A 362 -34.18 -31.67 10.50
N VAL A 363 -33.46 -32.71 10.06
CA VAL A 363 -31.98 -32.77 10.10
C VAL A 363 -31.33 -31.89 9.01
N GLU A 364 -31.92 -31.83 7.82
CA GLU A 364 -31.46 -31.06 6.67
C GLU A 364 -31.61 -29.55 6.93
N SER A 365 -32.74 -29.15 7.55
CA SER A 365 -32.98 -27.78 8.03
C SER A 365 -31.94 -27.31 9.07
N MET A 366 -31.50 -28.17 9.99
CA MET A 366 -30.48 -27.81 11.00
C MET A 366 -29.07 -27.71 10.42
N ALA A 367 -28.72 -28.58 9.46
CA ALA A 367 -27.44 -28.52 8.77
C ALA A 367 -27.32 -27.22 7.95
N GLN A 368 -28.37 -26.88 7.21
CA GLN A 368 -28.45 -25.65 6.42
C GLN A 368 -28.33 -24.40 7.30
N LYS A 369 -29.13 -24.30 8.39
CA LYS A 369 -29.02 -23.20 9.37
C LYS A 369 -27.61 -23.06 9.95
N LYS A 370 -26.92 -24.17 10.20
CA LYS A 370 -25.54 -24.17 10.72
C LYS A 370 -24.53 -23.69 9.68
N LEU A 371 -24.71 -24.06 8.41
CA LEU A 371 -23.91 -23.57 7.29
C LEU A 371 -24.12 -22.07 7.10
N THR A 372 -25.37 -21.61 6.99
CA THR A 372 -25.73 -20.19 6.89
C THR A 372 -25.07 -19.38 8.01
N GLN A 373 -25.14 -19.85 9.26
CA GLN A 373 -24.48 -19.15 10.36
C GLN A 373 -22.96 -19.04 10.19
N ARG A 374 -22.29 -20.08 9.71
CA ARG A 374 -20.83 -20.08 9.48
C ARG A 374 -20.45 -19.11 8.37
N VAL A 375 -21.23 -19.09 7.28
CA VAL A 375 -21.06 -18.17 6.15
C VAL A 375 -21.20 -16.72 6.62
N LEU A 376 -22.29 -16.41 7.31
CA LEU A 376 -22.55 -15.05 7.82
C LEU A 376 -21.48 -14.61 8.83
N ASN A 377 -21.01 -15.51 9.70
CA ASN A 377 -19.92 -15.20 10.63
C ASN A 377 -18.61 -14.92 9.89
N GLU A 378 -18.33 -15.63 8.80
CA GLU A 378 -17.13 -15.40 7.99
C GLU A 378 -17.22 -14.07 7.22
N ALA A 379 -18.37 -13.75 6.64
CA ALA A 379 -18.63 -12.44 6.02
C ALA A 379 -18.45 -11.29 7.02
N ASN A 380 -18.98 -11.44 8.23
CA ASN A 380 -18.82 -10.49 9.33
C ASN A 380 -17.36 -10.35 9.82
N ARG A 381 -16.44 -11.21 9.38
CA ARG A 381 -15.00 -11.07 9.63
C ARG A 381 -14.28 -10.32 8.51
N PHE A 382 -14.68 -10.53 7.25
CA PHE A 382 -14.02 -9.92 6.08
C PHE A 382 -14.55 -8.52 5.77
N LEU A 383 -15.88 -8.34 5.71
CA LEU A 383 -16.49 -7.07 5.33
C LEU A 383 -16.02 -5.89 6.20
N PRO A 384 -15.94 -5.98 7.54
CA PRO A 384 -15.46 -4.84 8.34
C PRO A 384 -14.02 -4.44 8.03
N GLN A 385 -13.16 -5.39 7.67
CA GLN A 385 -11.75 -5.11 7.36
C GLN A 385 -11.62 -4.45 6.00
N THR A 386 -12.38 -4.91 5.01
CA THR A 386 -12.46 -4.28 3.68
C THR A 386 -13.07 -2.88 3.78
N ILE A 387 -14.18 -2.71 4.49
CA ILE A 387 -14.80 -1.40 4.73
C ILE A 387 -13.78 -0.47 5.39
N HIS A 388 -13.09 -0.92 6.44
CA HIS A 388 -12.10 -0.10 7.13
C HIS A 388 -10.97 0.37 6.20
N SER A 389 -10.45 -0.50 5.34
CA SER A 389 -9.43 -0.16 4.33
C SER A 389 -9.94 0.90 3.35
N ILE A 390 -11.17 0.75 2.84
CA ILE A 390 -11.82 1.71 1.95
C ILE A 390 -12.01 3.07 2.66
N CYS A 391 -12.55 3.06 3.88
CA CYS A 391 -12.73 4.28 4.68
C CYS A 391 -11.40 5.02 4.86
N LYS A 392 -10.32 4.31 5.18
CA LYS A 392 -9.01 4.92 5.38
C LYS A 392 -8.48 5.56 4.11
N ALA A 393 -8.65 4.93 2.94
CA ALA A 393 -8.25 5.53 1.66
C ALA A 393 -9.01 6.84 1.37
N ILE A 394 -10.33 6.87 1.64
CA ILE A 394 -11.16 8.07 1.48
C ILE A 394 -10.74 9.16 2.47
N GLU A 395 -10.58 8.82 3.75
CA GLU A 395 -10.21 9.76 4.82
C GLU A 395 -8.89 10.48 4.54
N VAL A 396 -7.85 9.75 4.08
CA VAL A 396 -6.54 10.35 3.81
C VAL A 396 -6.60 11.26 2.59
N TRP A 397 -7.38 10.92 1.57
CA TRP A 397 -7.63 11.81 0.43
C TRP A 397 -8.36 13.08 0.86
N ASP A 398 -9.45 12.97 1.64
CA ASP A 398 -10.22 14.12 2.09
C ASP A 398 -9.42 15.06 2.99
N ARG A 399 -8.45 14.52 3.73
CA ARG A 399 -7.49 15.35 4.47
C ARG A 399 -6.49 16.02 3.54
N PHE A 400 -5.95 15.29 2.58
CA PHE A 400 -4.98 15.79 1.61
C PHE A 400 -5.57 16.90 0.74
N SER A 401 -6.76 16.68 0.16
CA SER A 401 -7.45 17.64 -0.71
C SER A 401 -7.73 18.97 -0.01
N ARG A 402 -8.09 18.94 1.28
CA ARG A 402 -8.36 20.14 2.08
C ARG A 402 -7.12 20.92 2.52
N ARG A 403 -5.94 20.29 2.55
CA ARG A 403 -4.73 20.87 3.15
C ARG A 403 -3.55 20.90 2.19
N ASP A 404 -3.13 19.74 1.75
CA ASP A 404 -1.85 19.55 1.08
C ASP A 404 -1.95 19.83 -0.42
N LEU A 405 -3.15 19.71 -1.01
CA LEU A 405 -3.38 20.03 -2.43
C LEU A 405 -3.01 21.48 -2.79
N ALA A 406 -3.05 22.40 -1.82
CA ALA A 406 -2.60 23.79 -1.99
C ALA A 406 -1.13 23.90 -2.44
N TYR A 407 -0.27 22.96 -2.03
CA TYR A 407 1.14 22.89 -2.47
C TYR A 407 1.31 22.57 -3.96
N LEU A 408 0.23 22.14 -4.62
CA LEU A 408 0.22 21.79 -6.04
C LEU A 408 -0.52 22.84 -6.88
N SER A 409 -1.00 23.93 -6.27
CA SER A 409 -1.90 24.88 -6.93
C SER A 409 -1.32 25.56 -8.17
N ASP A 410 -0.01 25.75 -8.25
CA ASP A 410 0.70 26.28 -9.42
C ASP A 410 0.66 25.30 -10.60
N ILE A 411 0.94 24.01 -10.37
CA ILE A 411 0.89 22.99 -11.44
C ILE A 411 -0.54 22.64 -11.86
N LEU A 412 -1.52 22.85 -10.97
CA LEU A 412 -2.94 22.68 -11.28
C LEU A 412 -3.52 23.82 -12.12
N LYS A 413 -2.96 25.03 -12.00
CA LYS A 413 -3.35 26.20 -12.80
C LYS A 413 -2.59 26.31 -14.12
N SER A 414 -1.45 25.62 -14.25
CA SER A 414 -0.63 25.68 -15.44
C SER A 414 -1.14 24.73 -16.54
N ASP A 415 -1.34 25.26 -17.74
CA ASP A 415 -1.50 24.45 -18.96
C ASP A 415 -0.13 23.99 -19.48
N SER A 416 0.64 23.29 -18.63
CA SER A 416 1.95 22.75 -19.01
C SER A 416 1.78 21.71 -20.12
N LYS A 417 2.17 22.07 -21.35
CA LYS A 417 2.23 21.14 -22.50
C LYS A 417 3.31 20.05 -22.37
N LYS A 418 4.09 20.04 -21.29
CA LYS A 418 5.22 19.12 -21.10
C LYS A 418 4.81 17.80 -20.44
N SER A 419 3.66 17.75 -19.79
CA SER A 419 3.17 16.57 -19.08
C SER A 419 2.23 15.75 -19.98
N PRO A 420 2.29 14.40 -19.94
CA PRO A 420 1.42 13.56 -20.77
C PRO A 420 -0.07 13.79 -20.49
N ILE A 421 -0.40 14.12 -19.24
CA ILE A 421 -1.75 14.42 -18.77
C ILE A 421 -1.66 15.70 -17.92
N PRO A 422 -2.51 16.72 -18.16
CA PRO A 422 -2.57 17.90 -17.32
C PRO A 422 -2.88 17.55 -15.85
N SER A 423 -2.16 18.14 -14.90
CA SER A 423 -2.29 17.82 -13.47
C SER A 423 -3.71 17.98 -12.93
N VAL A 424 -4.47 18.97 -13.40
CA VAL A 424 -5.88 19.15 -13.04
C VAL A 424 -6.74 17.94 -13.43
N LYS A 425 -6.50 17.36 -14.61
CA LYS A 425 -7.20 16.17 -15.07
C LYS A 425 -6.83 14.94 -14.25
N VAL A 426 -5.56 14.83 -13.83
CA VAL A 426 -5.12 13.75 -12.94
C VAL A 426 -5.86 13.83 -11.59
N VAL A 427 -6.01 15.04 -11.03
CA VAL A 427 -6.79 15.24 -9.80
C VAL A 427 -8.25 14.85 -9.99
N THR A 428 -8.89 15.23 -11.10
CA THR A 428 -10.27 14.80 -11.40
C THR A 428 -10.38 13.26 -11.49
N MET A 429 -9.41 12.59 -12.13
CA MET A 429 -9.40 11.12 -12.19
C MET A 429 -9.23 10.47 -10.81
N ILE A 430 -8.43 11.08 -9.92
CA ILE A 430 -8.31 10.66 -8.54
C ILE A 430 -9.65 10.83 -7.81
N GLU A 431 -10.33 11.96 -7.97
CA GLU A 431 -11.65 12.21 -7.38
C GLU A 431 -12.67 11.17 -7.86
N ASP A 432 -12.70 10.85 -9.16
CA ASP A 432 -13.56 9.78 -9.71
C ASP A 432 -13.27 8.41 -9.05
N HIS A 433 -12.00 8.13 -8.72
CA HIS A 433 -11.62 6.90 -8.05
C HIS A 433 -12.07 6.89 -6.58
N ILE A 434 -12.01 8.03 -5.91
CA ILE A 434 -12.48 8.20 -4.53
C ILE A 434 -14.00 8.11 -4.45
N ASP A 435 -14.73 8.70 -5.39
CA ASP A 435 -16.19 8.61 -5.44
C ASP A 435 -16.67 7.18 -5.68
N ALA A 436 -16.00 6.45 -6.58
CA ALA A 436 -16.26 5.02 -6.76
C ALA A 436 -15.96 4.21 -5.48
N LEU A 437 -14.96 4.59 -4.68
CA LEU A 437 -14.68 3.97 -3.38
C LEU A 437 -15.75 4.31 -2.34
N ARG A 438 -16.29 5.54 -2.33
CA ARG A 438 -17.43 5.93 -1.46
C ARG A 438 -18.67 5.12 -1.77
N ASP A 439 -18.98 4.93 -3.04
CA ASP A 439 -20.09 4.07 -3.47
C ASP A 439 -19.89 2.61 -3.07
N LEU A 440 -18.65 2.10 -3.21
CA LEU A 440 -18.30 0.76 -2.78
C LEU A 440 -18.41 0.59 -1.26
N GLN A 441 -17.99 1.59 -0.50
CA GLN A 441 -18.12 1.62 0.96
C GLN A 441 -19.59 1.48 1.37
N ARG A 442 -20.46 2.34 0.83
CA ARG A 442 -21.91 2.34 1.12
C ARG A 442 -22.52 0.96 0.87
N ARG A 443 -22.25 0.38 -0.31
CA ARG A 443 -22.72 -0.97 -0.65
C ARG A 443 -22.21 -2.04 0.32
N ALA A 444 -20.91 -2.00 0.66
CA ALA A 444 -20.31 -2.96 1.57
C ALA A 444 -20.90 -2.86 3.00
N GLU A 445 -21.21 -1.65 3.46
CA GLU A 445 -21.87 -1.39 4.74
C GLU A 445 -23.30 -1.94 4.75
N GLU A 446 -24.09 -1.69 3.70
CA GLU A 446 -25.43 -2.26 3.53
C GLU A 446 -25.40 -3.79 3.60
N GLN A 447 -24.48 -4.44 2.88
CA GLN A 447 -24.34 -5.89 2.89
C GLN A 447 -23.91 -6.42 4.27
N ARG A 448 -23.01 -5.72 4.97
CA ARG A 448 -22.60 -6.07 6.33
C ARG A 448 -23.81 -6.04 7.27
N ASP A 449 -24.62 -5.00 7.19
CA ASP A 449 -25.77 -4.81 8.08
C ASP A 449 -26.85 -5.86 7.81
N LEU A 450 -27.07 -6.23 6.55
CA LEU A 450 -27.90 -7.37 6.15
C LEU A 450 -27.38 -8.68 6.74
N CYS A 451 -26.08 -8.98 6.58
CA CYS A 451 -25.47 -10.19 7.13
C CYS A 451 -25.58 -10.27 8.66
N ALA A 452 -25.38 -9.14 9.35
CA ALA A 452 -25.50 -9.04 10.80
C ALA A 452 -26.96 -9.19 11.28
N GLY A 453 -27.92 -8.67 10.52
CA GLY A 453 -29.36 -8.87 10.74
C GLY A 453 -29.74 -10.35 10.64
N LEU A 454 -29.35 -11.01 9.55
CA LEU A 454 -29.63 -12.42 9.31
C LEU A 454 -28.97 -13.33 10.35
N ALA A 455 -27.71 -13.06 10.72
CA ALA A 455 -27.01 -13.84 11.74
C ALA A 455 -27.74 -13.79 13.10
N ARG A 456 -28.29 -12.63 13.49
CA ARG A 456 -29.10 -12.51 14.71
C ARG A 456 -30.38 -13.35 14.62
N LYS A 457 -31.12 -13.26 13.51
CA LYS A 457 -32.35 -14.05 13.29
C LYS A 457 -32.08 -15.55 13.37
N VAL A 458 -31.01 -16.05 12.73
CA VAL A 458 -30.62 -17.47 12.77
C VAL A 458 -30.27 -17.92 14.19
N CYS A 459 -29.60 -17.08 14.98
CA CYS A 459 -29.28 -17.37 16.38
C CYS A 459 -30.54 -17.44 17.27
N GLU A 460 -31.50 -16.53 17.06
CA GLU A 460 -32.76 -16.50 17.80
C GLU A 460 -33.66 -17.69 17.47
N GLY A 461 -33.79 -18.07 16.19
CA GLY A 461 -34.55 -19.24 15.76
C GLY A 461 -34.06 -20.53 16.44
N ARG A 462 -32.73 -20.72 16.51
CA ARG A 462 -32.12 -21.87 17.20
C ARG A 462 -32.37 -21.88 18.71
N ARG A 463 -32.38 -20.71 19.36
CA ARG A 463 -32.71 -20.62 20.81
C ARG A 463 -34.16 -21.03 21.07
N ARG A 464 -35.10 -20.59 20.22
CA ARG A 464 -36.52 -20.97 20.34
C ARG A 464 -36.73 -22.47 20.11
N GLU A 465 -36.12 -23.05 19.08
CA GLU A 465 -36.18 -24.49 18.81
C GLU A 465 -35.55 -25.32 19.94
N GLY A 466 -34.38 -24.91 20.46
CA GLY A 466 -33.71 -25.57 21.58
C GLY A 466 -34.45 -25.45 22.92
N ALA A 467 -35.26 -24.41 23.12
CA ALA A 467 -36.17 -24.29 24.26
C ALA A 467 -37.39 -25.21 24.09
N ASN A 468 -37.94 -25.29 22.88
CA ASN A 468 -39.10 -26.13 22.56
C ASN A 468 -38.78 -27.63 22.66
N LEU A 469 -37.58 -28.05 22.24
CA LEU A 469 -37.08 -29.42 22.40
C LEU A 469 -36.86 -29.79 23.87
N ARG A 470 -36.35 -28.86 24.69
CA ARG A 470 -36.24 -29.07 26.15
C ARG A 470 -37.61 -29.13 26.83
N GLY A 471 -38.55 -28.27 26.45
CA GLY A 471 -39.92 -28.32 26.94
C GLY A 471 -40.63 -29.64 26.63
N LYS A 472 -40.42 -30.20 25.43
CA LYS A 472 -40.93 -31.53 25.05
C LYS A 472 -40.25 -32.68 25.83
N ALA A 473 -38.95 -32.60 26.09
CA ALA A 473 -38.24 -33.61 26.88
C ALA A 473 -38.71 -33.67 28.35
N TYR A 474 -39.09 -32.53 28.95
CA TYR A 474 -39.68 -32.50 30.30
C TYR A 474 -41.18 -32.88 30.32
N GLY A 475 -41.92 -32.70 29.22
CA GLY A 475 -43.33 -33.08 29.09
C GLY A 475 -43.57 -34.59 28.86
N SER A 476 -42.60 -35.32 28.31
CA SER A 476 -42.72 -36.75 28.01
C SER A 476 -42.41 -37.68 29.20
N SER A 477 -41.93 -37.16 30.33
CA SER A 477 -41.57 -37.97 31.52
C SER A 477 -42.74 -38.19 32.51
N TRP A 478 -43.94 -37.67 32.25
CA TRP A 478 -45.08 -37.71 33.19
C TRP A 478 -46.34 -38.40 32.66
N LYS A 479 -46.25 -39.20 31.58
CA LYS A 479 -47.37 -40.01 31.09
C LYS A 479 -46.90 -41.42 30.73
N CYS A 480 -46.69 -42.25 31.75
CA CYS A 480 -46.82 -43.71 31.70
C CYS A 480 -46.63 -44.29 33.11
N ARG A 481 -47.69 -44.24 33.92
CA ARG A 481 -47.99 -45.17 35.02
C ARG A 481 -49.43 -44.93 35.45
N LEU A 482 -50.34 -45.73 34.89
CA LEU A 482 -51.57 -46.18 35.50
C LEU A 482 -51.83 -47.59 34.98
#